data_AF-A0A7G8JNJ8-F1
#
_entry.id   AF-A0A7G8JNJ8-F1
#
_cell.length_a   1.000
_cell.length_b   1.000
_cell.length_c   1.000
_cell.angle_alpha   90.00
_cell.angle_beta   90.00
_cell.angle_gamma   90.00
#
_symmetry.space_group_name_H-M   'P 1'
#
loop_
_entity.id
_entity.type
_entity.pdbx_description
1 polymer ?
#
loop_
_entity_poly.entity_id
_entity_poly.type
_entity_poly.pdbx_seq_one_letter_code
_entity_poly.pdbx_strand_id
1 'polypeptide(L)' 'MSLHAGQSQATTECELLTRIMNSLGSKMSINRYIISSNDDGEATKEASKELSEQNKSYRKAKAQYKKANCKSIWDK' A
#
# COMPACT_ATOMS: atom_id res chain seq x y z
N MET A 1 -22.84 20.58 30.62
CA MET A 1 -22.74 19.61 29.51
C MET A 1 -21.61 20.07 28.61
N SER A 2 -20.41 19.51 28.77
CA SER A 2 -19.25 19.90 27.96
C SER A 2 -19.23 19.07 26.69
N LEU A 3 -19.52 19.71 25.56
CA LEU A 3 -19.37 19.14 24.22
C LEU A 3 -17.88 18.92 23.96
N HIS A 4 -17.38 17.72 24.21
CA HIS A 4 -16.11 17.27 23.66
C HIS A 4 -16.32 17.11 22.16
N ALA A 5 -15.98 18.14 21.40
CA ALA A 5 -15.71 18.00 19.98
C ALA A 5 -14.62 16.91 19.85
N GLY A 6 -15.01 15.75 19.33
CA GLY A 6 -14.09 14.63 19.12
C GLY A 6 -12.91 15.14 18.33
N GLN A 7 -11.73 15.18 18.96
CA GLN A 7 -10.49 15.44 18.28
C GLN A 7 -10.37 14.39 17.19
N SER A 8 -10.60 14.78 15.94
CA SER A 8 -10.14 14.02 14.78
C SER A 8 -8.64 13.80 14.99
N GLN A 9 -8.26 12.63 15.49
CA GLN A 9 -6.86 12.26 15.64
C GLN A 9 -6.24 12.33 14.26
N ALA A 10 -5.48 13.40 13.99
CA ALA A 10 -4.75 13.55 12.75
C ALA A 10 -3.83 12.32 12.65
N THR A 11 -4.10 11.44 11.69
CA THR A 11 -3.22 10.30 11.41
C THR A 11 -1.82 10.82 11.20
N THR A 12 -0.86 10.25 11.91
CA THR A 12 0.55 10.60 11.73
C THR A 12 0.99 10.22 10.32
N GLU A 13 1.99 10.91 9.80
CA GLU A 13 2.58 10.62 8.48
C GLU A 13 2.97 9.13 8.34
N CYS A 14 3.56 8.56 9.40
CA CYS A 14 3.96 7.16 9.43
C CYS A 14 2.76 6.20 9.37
N GLU A 15 1.67 6.46 10.09
CA GLU A 15 0.45 5.65 10.01
C GLU A 15 -0.19 5.71 8.63
N LEU A 16 -0.21 6.89 8.02
CA LEU A 16 -0.71 7.06 6.66
C LEU A 16 0.13 6.25 5.67
N LEU A 17 1.46 6.38 5.72
CA LEU A 17 2.37 5.63 4.86
C LEU A 17 2.26 4.12 5.08
N THR A 18 2.12 3.66 6.32
CA THR A 18 1.85 2.24 6.63
C THR A 18 0.55 1.77 5.98
N ARG A 19 -0.54 2.53 6.09
CA ARG A 19 -1.83 2.16 5.45
C ARG A 19 -1.72 2.11 3.93
N ILE A 20 -1.02 3.06 3.32
CA ILE A 20 -0.77 3.08 1.87
C ILE A 20 0.03 1.84 1.46
N MET A 21 1.13 1.53 2.15
CA MET A 21 1.96 0.37 1.87
C MET A 21 1.19 -0.94 2.01
N ASN A 22 0.35 -1.07 3.05
CA ASN A 22 -0.51 -2.24 3.25
C ASN A 22 -1.52 -2.42 2.12
N SER A 23 -2.20 -1.34 1.74
CA SER A 23 -3.16 -1.37 0.64
C SER A 23 -2.51 -1.77 -0.68
N LEU A 24 -1.32 -1.24 -0.97
CA LEU A 24 -0.54 -1.63 -2.14
C LEU A 24 -0.14 -3.10 -2.07
N GLY A 25 0.37 -3.58 -0.92
CA GLY A 25 0.75 -4.97 -0.72
C GLY A 25 -0.40 -5.96 -1.00
N SER A 26 -1.60 -5.67 -0.48
CA SER A 26 -2.78 -6.50 -0.74
C SER A 26 -3.18 -6.52 -2.21
N LYS A 27 -3.23 -5.36 -2.88
CA LYS A 27 -3.56 -5.28 -4.32
C LYS A 27 -2.54 -6.02 -5.17
N MET A 28 -1.25 -5.88 -4.84
CA MET A 28 -0.18 -6.62 -5.50
C MET A 28 -0.32 -8.12 -5.32
N SER A 29 -0.73 -8.59 -4.14
CA SER A 29 -0.98 -10.01 -3.89
C SER A 29 -2.12 -10.55 -4.75
N ILE A 30 -3.20 -9.77 -4.92
CA ILE A 30 -4.33 -10.14 -5.78
C ILE A 30 -3.88 -10.24 -7.24
N ASN A 31 -3.12 -9.26 -7.73
CA ASN A 31 -2.65 -9.27 -9.12
C ASN A 31 -1.66 -10.43 -9.38
N ARG A 32 -0.81 -10.76 -8.41
CA ARG A 32 0.05 -11.95 -8.49
C ARG A 32 -0.76 -13.24 -8.53
N TYR A 33 -1.82 -13.32 -7.74
CA TYR A 33 -2.74 -14.46 -7.78
C TYR A 33 -3.38 -14.60 -9.17
N ILE A 34 -3.95 -13.52 -9.71
CA ILE A 34 -4.56 -13.48 -11.05
C ILE A 34 -3.57 -13.97 -12.12
N ILE A 35 -2.33 -13.44 -12.12
CA ILE A 35 -1.28 -13.83 -13.07
C ILE A 35 -0.95 -15.33 -12.96
N SER A 36 -1.00 -15.90 -11.75
CA SER A 36 -0.68 -17.31 -11.51
C SER A 36 -1.84 -18.27 -11.78
N SER A 37 -3.09 -17.79 -11.75
CA SER A 37 -4.28 -18.64 -11.74
C SER A 37 -5.15 -18.55 -13.00
N ASN A 38 -4.97 -17.52 -13.83
CA ASN A 38 -5.81 -17.30 -15.01
C ASN A 38 -5.11 -17.67 -16.32
N ASP A 39 -5.79 -18.49 -17.11
CA ASP A 39 -5.43 -18.79 -18.50
C ASP A 39 -5.93 -17.71 -19.49
N ASP A 40 -6.73 -16.75 -19.01
CA ASP A 40 -7.16 -15.58 -19.78
C ASP A 40 -6.00 -14.58 -19.94
N GLY A 41 -5.49 -14.49 -21.17
CA GLY A 41 -4.38 -13.62 -21.54
C GLY A 41 -4.67 -12.12 -21.42
N GLU A 42 -5.93 -11.67 -21.45
CA GLU A 42 -6.27 -10.26 -21.26
C GLU A 42 -6.23 -9.87 -19.78
N ALA A 43 -6.87 -10.67 -18.92
CA ALA A 43 -6.84 -10.49 -17.47
C ALA A 43 -5.41 -10.53 -16.92
N THR A 44 -4.58 -11.46 -17.41
CA THR A 44 -3.17 -11.57 -17.00
C THR A 44 -2.33 -10.38 -17.48
N LYS A 45 -2.61 -9.82 -18.67
CA LYS A 45 -1.93 -8.61 -19.16
C LYS A 45 -2.25 -7.39 -18.30
N GLU A 46 -3.53 -7.16 -17.99
CA GLU A 46 -3.93 -6.02 -17.17
C GLU A 46 -3.37 -6.15 -15.74
N ALA A 47 -3.49 -7.33 -15.12
CA ALA A 47 -2.92 -7.59 -13.80
C ALA A 47 -1.39 -7.38 -13.78
N SER A 48 -0.68 -7.75 -14.85
CA SER A 48 0.77 -7.53 -14.98
C SER A 48 1.12 -6.05 -15.07
N LYS A 49 0.35 -5.27 -15.85
CA LYS A 49 0.52 -3.82 -15.99
C LYS A 49 0.28 -3.12 -14.65
N GLU A 50 -0.85 -3.41 -13.99
CA GLU A 50 -1.17 -2.86 -12.68
C GLU A 50 -0.11 -3.23 -11.63
N LEU A 51 0.34 -4.49 -11.60
CA LEU A 51 1.38 -4.94 -10.67
C LEU A 51 2.69 -4.16 -10.87
N SER A 52 3.05 -3.81 -12.11
CA SER A 52 4.22 -2.98 -12.40
C SER A 52 4.09 -1.57 -11.83
N GLU A 53 2.93 -0.94 -11.99
CA GLU A 53 2.65 0.39 -11.44
C GLU A 53 2.60 0.39 -9.91
N GLN A 54 1.94 -0.60 -9.31
CA GLN A 54 1.87 -0.79 -7.87
C GLN A 54 3.27 -1.00 -7.26
N ASN A 55 4.16 -1.77 -7.90
CA ASN A 55 5.55 -1.92 -7.47
C ASN A 55 6.30 -0.56 -7.45
N LYS A 56 6.10 0.28 -8.47
CA LYS A 56 6.70 1.63 -8.50
C LYS A 56 6.17 2.49 -7.36
N SER A 57 4.86 2.47 -7.13
CA SER A 57 4.20 3.20 -6.03
C SER A 57 4.68 2.70 -4.66
N TYR A 58 4.81 1.39 -4.48
CA TYR A 58 5.30 0.80 -3.23
C TYR A 58 6.74 1.24 -2.92
N ARG A 59 7.62 1.22 -3.93
CA ARG A 59 9.01 1.70 -3.78
C ARG A 59 9.06 3.17 -3.38
N LYS A 60 8.23 4.01 -4.00
CA LYS A 60 8.11 5.44 -3.64
C LYS A 60 7.61 5.62 -2.20
N ALA A 61 6.55 4.92 -1.81
CA ALA A 61 6.02 4.96 -0.45
C ALA A 61 7.06 4.48 0.58
N LYS A 62 7.78 3.39 0.30
CA LYS A 62 8.88 2.89 1.15
C LYS A 62 10.02 3.90 1.28
N ALA A 63 10.34 4.65 0.21
CA ALA A 63 11.36 5.70 0.27
C ALA A 63 10.91 6.87 1.16
N GLN A 64 9.64 7.31 1.05
CA GLN A 64 9.09 8.34 1.94
C GLN A 64 9.04 7.87 3.40
N TYR A 65 8.65 6.62 3.63
CA TYR A 65 8.64 6.00 4.95
C TYR A 65 10.01 6.05 5.62
N LYS A 66 11.08 5.73 4.87
CA LYS A 66 12.46 5.86 5.34
C LYS A 66 12.85 7.31 5.61
N LYS A 67 12.50 8.22 4.70
CA LYS A 67 12.80 9.67 4.83
C LYS A 67 12.14 10.29 6.06
N ALA A 68 10.92 9.85 6.39
CA ALA A 68 10.18 10.29 7.57
C ALA A 68 10.68 9.64 8.88
N ASN A 69 11.76 8.83 8.84
CA ASN A 69 12.29 8.09 9.99
C ASN A 69 11.23 7.24 10.72
N CYS A 70 10.26 6.71 9.98
CA CYS A 70 9.25 5.84 10.55
C CYS A 70 9.88 4.52 11.04
N LYS A 71 9.49 4.05 12.23
CA LYS A 71 9.99 2.79 12.80
C LYS A 71 9.61 1.61 11.91
N SER A 72 10.59 1.01 11.25
CA SER A 72 10.32 -0.06 10.30
C SER A 72 9.65 -1.26 10.96
N ILE A 73 8.39 -1.51 10.57
CA ILE A 73 7.65 -2.73 10.90
C ILE A 73 7.94 -3.87 9.92
N TRP A 74 8.63 -3.57 8.80
CA TRP A 74 8.87 -4.49 7.67
C TRP A 74 10.31 -4.98 7.56
N ASP A 75 11.25 -4.44 8.34
CA ASP A 75 12.65 -4.86 8.36
C ASP A 75 12.92 -5.87 9.51
N LYS A 76 11.90 -6.66 9.90
CA LYS A 76 12.03 -7.77 10.85
C LYS A 76 12.55 -9.03 10.15
#